data_AF-A0A8H8J6A5-F1
#
_entry.id   AF-A0A8H8J6A5-F1
#
_cell.length_a   1.000
_cell.length_b   1.000
_cell.length_c   1.000
_cell.angle_alpha   90.00
_cell.angle_beta   90.00
_cell.angle_gamma   90.00
#
_symmetry.space_group_name_H-M   'P 1'
#
loop_
_entity.id
_entity.type
_entity.pdbx_description
1 polymer ?
#
loop_
_entity_poly.entity_id
_entity_poly.type
_entity_poly.pdbx_seq_one_letter_code
_entity_poly.pdbx_strand_id
1 'polypeptide(L)'
;MPNVHGALFALRALGRPGRIVPGIKVDTIARLDFGALKQAGYTGAVFDRDNCLDAWARCKSTFGPGNVLVVSNSAGTKDDPLGIQAESLSFNLGVPVLRHSKKKPACAGEILGYFRRLSIFQSSIPPHPVVETPHPRDNLDPPSLNEPPDPDSIMSVPALPLCPSVPLAPAPRLLVIGDRLMTDVLLASSLGPSHLGIWTTRLWTRPDVPLIRAFEQAVLRTVLWSRNQTFRHGVLEARARGENWLGQEGWSSWIRRMVVGILNRVSVPPDPIPPPTNQLARFVLPIPAKAILAPQLPTTRLGWIWHYSKHGMWYATKIAWVGLAWLAARATLGASRAWTWGLLRIKEAKARRVGVVSHVKS
;
A
#
# COMPACT_ATOMS: atom_id res chain seq x y z
N MET A 1 16.34 -8.92 -14.33
CA MET A 1 15.36 -10.01 -14.62
C MET A 1 13.94 -9.52 -14.35
N PRO A 2 12.92 -9.95 -15.13
CA PRO A 2 11.52 -9.62 -14.82
C PRO A 2 11.16 -10.14 -13.43
N ASN A 3 10.37 -9.37 -12.68
CA ASN A 3 9.94 -9.73 -11.33
C ASN A 3 8.87 -10.84 -11.39
N VAL A 4 9.27 -12.06 -11.78
CA VAL A 4 8.37 -13.22 -11.95
C VAL A 4 7.61 -13.51 -10.66
N HIS A 5 8.27 -13.36 -9.51
CA HIS A 5 7.63 -13.50 -8.21
C HIS A 5 6.62 -12.38 -7.94
N GLY A 6 6.93 -11.14 -8.29
CA GLY A 6 5.99 -10.03 -8.21
C GLY A 6 4.76 -10.23 -9.08
N ALA A 7 4.94 -10.69 -10.32
CA ALA A 7 3.83 -11.02 -11.23
C ALA A 7 2.98 -12.19 -10.70
N LEU A 8 3.61 -13.23 -10.15
CA LEU A 8 2.90 -14.36 -9.54
C LEU A 8 2.13 -13.95 -8.29
N PHE A 9 2.70 -13.08 -7.45
CA PHE A 9 2.02 -12.55 -6.27
C PHE A 9 0.84 -11.64 -6.65
N ALA A 10 1.02 -10.80 -7.67
CA ALA A 10 -0.04 -10.03 -8.29
C ALA A 10 -1.18 -10.91 -8.82
N LEU A 11 -0.86 -12.01 -9.53
CA LEU A 11 -1.84 -12.97 -10.01
C LEU A 11 -2.56 -13.69 -8.87
N ARG A 12 -1.84 -14.06 -7.79
CA ARG A 12 -2.47 -14.60 -6.57
C ARG A 12 -3.39 -13.61 -5.88
N ALA A 13 -3.11 -12.31 -5.97
CA ALA A 13 -3.99 -11.28 -5.45
C ALA A 13 -5.34 -11.22 -6.21
N LEU A 14 -5.39 -11.65 -7.48
CA LEU A 14 -6.66 -11.79 -8.21
C LEU A 14 -7.59 -12.86 -7.61
N GLY A 15 -7.03 -13.93 -7.03
CA GLY A 15 -7.80 -14.97 -6.35
C GLY A 15 -8.31 -14.57 -4.95
N ARG A 16 -7.69 -13.56 -4.33
CA ARG A 16 -8.15 -12.94 -3.06
C ARG A 16 -8.02 -11.43 -3.14
N PRO A 17 -8.93 -10.76 -3.88
CA PRO A 17 -8.81 -9.34 -4.19
C PRO A 17 -8.77 -8.44 -2.96
N GLY A 18 -9.31 -8.88 -1.82
CA GLY A 18 -9.25 -8.12 -0.57
C GLY A 18 -7.82 -7.82 -0.06
N ARG A 19 -6.78 -8.50 -0.57
CA ARG A 19 -5.38 -8.28 -0.15
C ARG A 19 -4.75 -7.00 -0.71
N ILE A 20 -5.31 -6.41 -1.77
CA ILE A 20 -4.80 -5.15 -2.34
C ILE A 20 -5.45 -3.92 -1.73
N VAL A 21 -6.33 -4.11 -0.75
CA VAL A 21 -7.12 -3.06 -0.12
C VAL A 21 -6.32 -2.48 1.04
N PRO A 22 -5.82 -1.22 0.95
CA PRO A 22 -5.03 -0.63 2.01
C PRO A 22 -5.91 -0.22 3.19
N GLY A 23 -5.39 -0.36 4.42
CA GLY A 23 -6.13 0.04 5.62
C GLY A 23 -6.28 1.56 5.74
N ILE A 24 -5.26 2.29 5.30
CA ILE A 24 -5.24 3.76 5.26
C ILE A 24 -4.83 4.23 3.86
N LYS A 25 -5.49 5.27 3.36
CA LYS A 25 -5.14 6.00 2.14
C LYS A 25 -4.88 7.47 2.49
N VAL A 26 -3.69 7.96 2.20
CA VAL A 26 -3.32 9.36 2.42
C VAL A 26 -2.70 9.98 1.17
N ASP A 27 -2.79 11.30 1.06
CA ASP A 27 -2.14 12.00 -0.06
C ASP A 27 -0.62 12.03 0.10
N THR A 28 -0.17 12.46 1.27
CA THR A 28 1.22 12.54 1.72
C THR A 28 1.34 11.90 3.10
N ILE A 29 2.52 11.38 3.40
CA ILE A 29 2.87 10.75 4.68
C ILE A 29 2.76 11.75 5.84
N ALA A 30 2.88 13.04 5.57
CA ALA A 30 2.70 14.09 6.58
C ALA A 30 1.30 14.10 7.24
N ARG A 31 0.31 13.44 6.62
CA ARG A 31 -1.04 13.27 7.20
C ARG A 31 -1.13 12.13 8.22
N LEU A 32 -0.07 11.40 8.49
CA LEU A 32 -0.08 10.32 9.46
C LEU A 32 0.37 10.83 10.84
N ASP A 33 -0.35 10.42 11.87
CA ASP A 33 0.08 10.58 13.25
C ASP A 33 0.92 9.36 13.68
N PHE A 34 2.23 9.48 13.52
CA PHE A 34 3.17 8.43 13.95
C PHE A 34 3.15 8.19 15.46
N GLY A 35 2.87 9.22 16.26
CA GLY A 35 2.82 9.11 17.72
C GLY A 35 1.63 8.25 18.15
N ALA A 36 0.45 8.53 17.61
CA ALA A 36 -0.73 7.72 17.84
C ALA A 36 -0.56 6.27 17.33
N LEU A 37 0.11 6.07 16.18
CA LEU A 37 0.43 4.73 15.69
C LEU A 37 1.37 3.97 16.65
N LYS A 38 2.42 4.61 17.17
CA LYS A 38 3.31 3.99 18.15
C LYS A 38 2.56 3.62 19.43
N GLN A 39 1.71 4.52 19.94
CA GLN A 39 0.87 4.27 21.12
C GLN A 39 -0.14 3.13 20.90
N ALA A 40 -0.60 2.93 19.67
CA ALA A 40 -1.46 1.81 19.30
C ALA A 40 -0.72 0.45 19.20
N GLY A 41 0.59 0.44 19.46
CA GLY A 41 1.41 -0.76 19.53
C GLY A 41 2.10 -1.15 18.21
N TYR A 42 2.18 -0.25 17.22
CA TYR A 42 3.05 -0.46 16.07
C TYR A 42 4.51 -0.28 16.50
N THR A 43 5.36 -1.26 16.22
CA THR A 43 6.75 -1.31 16.70
C THR A 43 7.75 -0.81 15.66
N GLY A 44 7.37 -0.76 14.39
CA GLY A 44 8.25 -0.31 13.32
C GLY A 44 7.52 0.07 12.04
N ALA A 45 8.26 0.71 11.14
CA ALA A 45 7.76 1.18 9.85
C ALA A 45 8.66 0.73 8.71
N VAL A 46 8.04 0.34 7.60
CA VAL A 46 8.67 -0.10 6.36
C VAL A 46 8.29 0.88 5.27
N PHE A 47 9.28 1.50 4.63
CA PHE A 47 9.08 2.47 3.56
C PHE A 47 9.57 1.95 2.22
N ASP A 48 8.84 2.25 1.16
CA ASP A 48 9.46 2.27 -0.16
C ASP A 48 10.47 3.42 -0.27
N ARG A 49 11.58 3.18 -0.99
CA ARG A 49 12.68 4.14 -1.22
C ARG A 49 12.16 5.52 -1.62
N ASP A 50 11.17 5.54 -2.50
CA ASP A 50 10.71 6.76 -3.16
C ASP A 50 9.65 7.51 -2.35
N ASN A 51 9.17 6.93 -1.26
CA ASN A 51 8.22 7.55 -0.34
C ASN A 51 8.92 8.13 0.91
N CYS A 52 10.26 8.27 0.90
CA CYS A 52 11.03 8.66 2.09
C CYS A 52 11.20 10.19 2.31
N LEU A 53 10.51 11.06 1.56
CA LEU A 53 10.79 12.50 1.58
C LEU A 53 9.90 13.31 2.53
N ASP A 54 8.60 13.01 2.58
CA ASP A 54 7.65 13.78 3.42
C ASP A 54 7.52 13.17 4.82
N ALA A 55 7.73 13.97 5.86
CA ALA A 55 7.61 13.59 7.29
C ALA A 55 8.57 12.48 7.78
N TRP A 56 9.65 12.24 7.02
CA TRP A 56 10.73 11.30 7.34
C TRP A 56 11.33 11.51 8.74
N ALA A 57 11.67 12.76 9.08
CA ALA A 57 12.27 13.11 10.36
C ALA A 57 11.34 12.76 11.55
N ARG A 58 10.03 13.02 11.40
CA ARG A 58 9.02 12.72 12.44
C ARG A 58 8.86 11.21 12.62
N CYS A 59 8.88 10.44 11.53
CA CYS A 59 8.82 8.99 11.63
C CYS A 59 10.06 8.43 12.35
N LYS A 60 11.26 8.88 11.95
CA LYS A 60 12.52 8.47 12.59
C LYS A 60 12.58 8.84 14.07
N SER A 61 12.15 10.05 14.45
CA SER A 61 12.13 10.45 15.86
C SER A 61 11.12 9.62 16.68
N THR A 62 10.01 9.22 16.06
CA THR A 62 8.97 8.45 16.76
C THR A 62 9.37 7.00 16.96
N PHE A 63 9.76 6.30 15.90
CA PHE A 63 10.07 4.85 15.97
C PHE A 63 11.52 4.58 16.37
N GLY A 64 12.44 5.50 16.10
CA GLY A 64 13.88 5.30 16.19
C GLY A 64 14.46 4.74 14.88
N PRO A 65 15.72 5.05 14.55
CA PRO A 65 16.31 4.74 13.25
C PRO A 65 16.35 3.23 12.94
N GLY A 66 16.60 2.38 13.93
CA GLY A 66 16.59 0.92 13.75
C GLY A 66 15.20 0.33 13.51
N ASN A 67 14.13 0.99 13.97
CA ASN A 67 12.76 0.52 13.78
C ASN A 67 12.12 1.04 12.48
N VAL A 68 12.88 1.79 11.68
CA VAL A 68 12.48 2.26 10.35
C VAL A 68 13.32 1.55 9.32
N LEU A 69 12.69 0.82 8.40
CA LEU A 69 13.36 0.00 7.41
C LEU A 69 12.96 0.44 6.00
N VAL A 70 13.93 0.65 5.12
CA VAL A 70 13.66 0.98 3.71
C VAL A 70 13.76 -0.28 2.85
N VAL A 71 12.77 -0.52 1.99
CA VAL A 71 12.72 -1.67 1.09
C VAL A 71 12.54 -1.21 -0.36
N SER A 72 13.61 -1.35 -1.15
CA SER A 72 13.63 -0.99 -2.57
C SER A 72 13.59 -2.22 -3.46
N ASN A 73 13.04 -2.09 -4.67
CA ASN A 73 13.12 -3.12 -5.71
C ASN A 73 14.43 -3.09 -6.51
N SER A 74 15.25 -2.04 -6.35
CA SER A 74 16.55 -1.90 -7.01
C SER A 74 17.71 -2.02 -6.01
N ALA A 75 17.68 -1.23 -4.93
CA ALA A 75 18.73 -1.22 -3.91
C ALA A 75 18.60 -2.40 -2.95
N GLY A 76 19.72 -3.04 -2.61
CA GLY A 76 19.75 -4.19 -1.70
C GLY A 76 19.17 -5.47 -2.30
N THR A 77 19.04 -5.55 -3.62
CA THR A 77 18.56 -6.74 -4.34
C THR A 77 19.64 -7.34 -5.23
N LYS A 78 19.31 -8.37 -6.01
CA LYS A 78 20.21 -8.90 -7.05
C LYS A 78 20.61 -7.86 -8.11
N ASP A 79 19.86 -6.77 -8.25
CA ASP A 79 20.22 -5.65 -9.13
C ASP A 79 21.28 -4.72 -8.50
N ASP A 80 21.64 -4.94 -7.22
CA ASP A 80 22.67 -4.24 -6.46
C ASP A 80 23.65 -5.27 -5.86
N PRO A 81 24.42 -5.99 -6.70
CA PRO A 81 25.22 -7.14 -6.28
C PRO A 81 26.30 -6.79 -5.25
N LEU A 82 26.82 -5.56 -5.31
CA LEU A 82 27.82 -5.05 -4.36
C LEU A 82 27.18 -4.39 -3.14
N GLY A 83 25.85 -4.21 -3.12
CA GLY A 83 25.14 -3.53 -2.04
C GLY A 83 25.44 -2.03 -1.92
N ILE A 84 26.08 -1.42 -2.92
CA ILE A 84 26.52 -0.01 -2.88
C ILE A 84 25.31 0.91 -2.88
N GLN A 85 24.26 0.59 -3.64
CA GLN A 85 23.06 1.43 -3.63
C GLN A 85 22.35 1.35 -2.29
N ALA A 86 22.27 0.15 -1.70
CA ALA A 86 21.72 -0.02 -0.36
C ALA A 86 22.51 0.76 0.69
N GLU A 87 23.84 0.70 0.64
CA GLU A 87 24.70 1.37 1.61
C GLU A 87 24.61 2.89 1.48
N SER A 88 24.71 3.41 0.24
CA SER A 88 24.57 4.84 -0.03
C SER A 88 23.19 5.37 0.39
N LEU A 89 22.13 4.61 0.13
CA LEU A 89 20.78 4.98 0.56
C LEU A 89 20.62 4.92 2.08
N SER A 90 21.21 3.92 2.73
CA SER A 90 21.21 3.77 4.19
C SER A 90 21.91 4.95 4.86
N PHE A 91 23.09 5.31 4.35
CA PHE A 91 23.86 6.47 4.80
C PHE A 91 23.08 7.78 4.64
N ASN A 92 22.53 8.04 3.45
CA ASN A 92 21.82 9.29 3.17
C ASN A 92 20.51 9.44 3.98
N LEU A 93 19.80 8.33 4.22
CA LEU A 93 18.53 8.37 4.95
C LEU A 93 18.71 8.26 6.48
N GLY A 94 19.86 7.74 6.93
CA GLY A 94 20.17 7.47 8.33
C GLY A 94 19.34 6.34 8.92
N VAL A 95 18.93 5.38 8.09
CA VAL A 95 18.17 4.19 8.49
C VAL A 95 18.60 2.99 7.65
N PRO A 96 18.46 1.76 8.15
CA PRO A 96 18.83 0.57 7.39
C PRO A 96 17.97 0.39 6.13
N VAL A 97 18.64 -0.03 5.06
CA VAL A 97 18.01 -0.53 3.83
C VAL A 97 18.07 -2.05 3.86
N LEU A 98 16.91 -2.70 3.67
CA LEU A 98 16.85 -4.16 3.67
C LEU A 98 17.64 -4.70 2.48
N ARG A 99 18.59 -5.59 2.76
CA ARG A 99 19.20 -6.46 1.75
C ARG A 99 18.34 -7.72 1.63
N HIS A 100 17.73 -7.93 0.47
CA HIS A 100 16.81 -9.03 0.23
C HIS A 100 17.01 -9.72 -1.12
N SER A 101 16.78 -11.02 -1.12
CA SER A 101 16.97 -11.87 -2.31
C SER A 101 15.79 -11.81 -3.29
N LYS A 102 14.59 -11.53 -2.78
CA LYS A 102 13.32 -11.54 -3.53
C LYS A 102 12.71 -10.15 -3.57
N LYS A 103 12.46 -9.61 -4.76
CA LYS A 103 11.80 -8.30 -4.91
C LYS A 103 10.43 -8.24 -4.21
N LYS A 104 9.98 -7.02 -3.89
CA LYS A 104 8.62 -6.78 -3.36
C LYS A 104 7.58 -7.35 -4.34
N PRO A 105 6.49 -7.95 -3.84
CA PRO A 105 6.06 -8.13 -2.44
C PRO A 105 6.59 -9.42 -1.76
N ALA A 106 7.50 -10.18 -2.38
CA ALA A 106 7.88 -11.51 -1.92
C ALA A 106 8.89 -11.54 -0.75
N CYS A 107 9.45 -10.39 -0.35
CA CYS A 107 10.41 -10.24 0.75
C CYS A 107 9.79 -10.14 2.16
N ALA A 108 8.49 -10.40 2.33
CA ALA A 108 7.82 -10.29 3.63
C ALA A 108 8.53 -11.07 4.77
N GLY A 109 9.01 -12.28 4.49
CA GLY A 109 9.74 -13.09 5.47
C GLY A 109 11.08 -12.47 5.91
N GLU A 110 11.79 -11.81 4.98
CA GLU A 110 13.07 -11.16 5.25
C GLU A 110 12.88 -9.91 6.12
N ILE A 111 11.80 -9.16 5.91
CA ILE A 111 11.37 -8.04 6.77
C ILE A 111 11.07 -8.52 8.19
N LEU A 112 10.24 -9.56 8.35
CA LEU A 112 9.93 -10.11 9.68
C LEU A 112 11.19 -10.62 10.38
N GLY A 113 12.10 -11.27 9.63
CA GLY A 113 13.38 -11.72 10.15
C GLY A 113 14.25 -10.56 10.67
N TYR A 114 14.28 -9.42 9.96
CA TYR A 114 14.96 -8.22 10.42
C TYR A 114 14.40 -7.72 11.77
N PHE A 115 13.09 -7.50 11.85
CA PHE A 115 12.48 -6.95 13.08
C PHE A 115 12.53 -7.92 14.27
N ARG A 116 12.48 -9.24 14.02
CA ARG A 116 12.67 -10.25 15.09
C ARG A 116 14.09 -10.24 15.64
N ARG A 117 15.11 -10.11 14.78
CA ARG A 117 16.50 -9.96 15.24
C ARG A 117 16.69 -8.68 16.01
N LEU A 118 16.10 -7.58 15.53
CA LEU A 118 16.15 -6.30 16.22
C LEU A 118 15.51 -6.36 17.60
N SER A 119 14.35 -7.01 17.74
CA SER A 119 13.70 -7.16 19.05
C SER A 119 14.53 -8.01 20.03
N ILE A 120 15.16 -9.08 19.54
CA ILE A 120 16.07 -9.90 20.34
C ILE A 120 17.26 -9.06 20.81
N PHE A 121 17.89 -8.33 19.90
CA PHE A 121 19.04 -7.46 20.21
C PHE A 121 18.67 -6.38 21.25
N GLN A 122 17.51 -5.72 21.09
CA GLN A 122 17.02 -4.74 22.05
C GLN A 122 16.73 -5.35 23.42
N SER A 123 16.22 -6.59 23.47
CA SER A 123 15.97 -7.31 24.73
C SER A 123 17.24 -7.81 25.43
N SER A 124 18.35 -7.99 24.70
CA SER A 124 19.63 -8.44 25.24
C SER A 124 20.50 -7.31 25.80
N ILE A 125 20.14 -6.04 25.59
CA ILE A 125 20.84 -4.90 26.19
C ILE A 125 20.33 -4.75 27.63
N PRO A 126 21.17 -4.97 28.67
CA PRO A 126 20.76 -4.75 30.05
C PRO A 126 20.36 -3.28 30.24
N PRO A 127 19.33 -2.96 31.05
CA PRO A 127 19.05 -1.57 31.40
C PRO A 127 20.32 -1.00 32.04
N HIS A 128 20.92 0.00 31.42
CA HIS A 128 22.06 0.69 32.00
C HIS A 128 21.69 1.12 33.43
N PRO A 129 22.47 0.76 34.47
CA PRO A 129 22.31 1.42 35.75
C PRO A 129 22.52 2.91 35.51
N VAL A 130 21.59 3.71 35.99
CA VAL A 130 21.73 5.16 36.05
C VAL A 130 23.01 5.42 36.84
N VAL A 131 24.08 5.77 36.12
CA VAL A 131 25.31 6.24 36.74
C VAL A 131 24.96 7.61 37.29
N GLU A 132 24.54 7.65 38.54
CA GLU A 132 24.66 8.85 39.36
C GLU A 132 26.13 9.26 39.29
N THR A 133 26.39 10.40 38.66
CA THR A 133 27.71 11.02 38.60
C THR A 133 28.24 11.19 40.02
N PRO A 134 29.37 10.58 40.40
CA PRO A 134 30.02 10.93 41.65
C PRO A 134 30.59 12.35 41.52
N HIS A 135 30.34 13.16 42.54
CA HIS A 135 30.97 14.45 42.74
C HIS A 135 32.50 14.36 42.60
N PRO A 136 33.17 15.43 42.11
CA PRO A 136 34.62 15.45 41.97
C PRO A 136 35.25 15.57 43.35
N ARG A 137 36.05 14.56 43.73
CA ARG A 137 37.06 14.68 44.79
C ARG A 137 38.39 14.18 44.26
N ASP A 138 39.26 15.16 44.04
CA ASP A 138 40.67 15.23 44.39
C ASP A 138 41.59 14.02 44.13
N ASN A 139 42.57 14.30 43.26
CA ASN A 139 43.97 13.86 43.29
C ASN A 139 44.25 12.37 43.48
N LEU A 140 44.74 11.73 42.42
CA LEU A 140 45.83 10.74 42.47
C LEU A 140 46.45 10.63 41.05
N ASP A 141 47.77 10.52 41.02
CA ASP A 141 48.69 10.74 39.90
C ASP A 141 48.44 9.89 38.63
N PRO A 142 48.90 10.33 37.44
CA PRO A 142 48.80 9.52 36.23
C PRO A 142 49.75 8.29 36.29
N PRO A 143 49.29 7.09 35.88
CA PRO A 143 50.14 5.91 35.90
C PRO A 143 51.22 5.96 34.80
N SER A 144 52.42 5.58 35.20
CA SER A 144 53.65 5.43 34.41
C SER A 144 53.50 4.43 33.25
N LEU A 145 54.01 4.78 32.07
CA LEU A 145 53.94 4.02 30.81
C LEU A 145 54.98 2.88 30.67
N ASN A 146 55.52 2.34 31.76
CA ASN A 146 56.63 1.38 31.72
C ASN A 146 56.42 0.12 32.60
N GLU A 147 55.29 -0.56 32.47
CA GLU A 147 55.13 -1.93 33.00
C GLU A 147 54.85 -2.94 31.88
N PRO A 148 55.61 -4.05 31.81
CA PRO A 148 55.37 -5.11 30.83
C PRO A 148 54.10 -5.92 31.19
N PRO A 149 53.34 -6.41 30.19
CA PRO A 149 52.10 -7.14 30.45
C PRO A 149 52.38 -8.56 30.96
N ASP A 150 51.76 -8.91 32.09
CA ASP A 150 51.74 -10.26 32.66
C ASP A 150 51.06 -11.26 31.70
N PRO A 151 51.66 -12.44 31.43
CA PRO A 151 51.16 -13.39 30.43
C PRO A 151 49.99 -14.28 30.90
N ASP A 152 49.53 -14.19 32.15
CA ASP A 152 48.57 -15.14 32.73
C ASP A 152 47.09 -14.72 32.69
N SER A 153 46.73 -13.66 31.93
CA SER A 153 45.34 -13.19 31.83
C SER A 153 44.53 -13.84 30.69
N ILE A 154 45.04 -14.88 30.02
CA ILE A 154 44.32 -15.58 28.96
C ILE A 154 43.76 -16.89 29.53
N MET A 155 42.44 -17.04 29.43
CA MET A 155 41.60 -18.21 29.77
C MET A 155 40.92 -18.17 31.15
N SER A 156 39.84 -17.39 31.21
CA SER A 156 38.61 -17.84 31.88
C SER A 156 37.43 -17.10 31.27
N VAL A 157 36.91 -17.60 30.14
CA VAL A 157 35.56 -17.25 29.70
C VAL A 157 34.61 -17.92 30.70
N PRO A 158 33.86 -17.17 31.52
CA PRO A 158 32.87 -17.80 32.37
C PRO A 158 31.83 -18.45 31.45
N ALA A 159 31.60 -19.75 31.61
CA ALA A 159 30.52 -20.43 30.93
C ALA A 159 29.22 -19.66 31.17
N LEU A 160 28.65 -19.11 30.10
CA LEU A 160 27.36 -18.43 30.16
C LEU A 160 26.34 -19.38 30.81
N PRO A 161 25.68 -19.02 31.91
CA PRO A 161 24.59 -19.82 32.43
C PRO A 161 23.53 -19.93 31.32
N LEU A 162 23.10 -21.16 31.03
CA LEU A 162 21.95 -21.45 30.17
C LEU A 162 20.73 -20.71 30.73
N CYS A 163 20.48 -19.50 30.23
CA CYS A 163 19.38 -18.68 30.69
C CYS A 163 18.05 -19.41 30.45
N PRO A 164 17.21 -19.59 31.48
CA PRO A 164 15.88 -20.13 31.30
C PRO A 164 15.06 -19.13 30.48
N SER A 165 14.61 -19.56 29.30
CA SER A 165 13.55 -18.98 28.47
C SER A 165 13.40 -17.46 28.54
N VAL A 166 14.17 -16.72 27.72
CA VAL A 166 13.83 -15.33 27.37
C VAL A 166 12.37 -15.33 26.89
N PRO A 167 11.45 -14.57 27.52
CA PRO A 167 10.07 -14.48 27.04
C PRO A 167 10.09 -14.09 25.57
N LEU A 168 9.50 -14.91 24.70
CA LEU A 168 9.47 -14.64 23.27
C LEU A 168 8.88 -13.25 23.05
N ALA A 169 9.72 -12.30 22.63
CA ALA A 169 9.32 -10.92 22.43
C ALA A 169 8.05 -10.87 21.57
N PRO A 170 7.07 -10.00 21.91
CA PRO A 170 5.81 -9.93 21.19
C PRO A 170 6.07 -9.71 19.70
N ALA A 171 5.30 -10.40 18.86
CA ALA A 171 5.49 -10.35 17.41
C ALA A 171 5.40 -8.89 16.91
N PRO A 172 6.33 -8.44 16.06
CA PRO A 172 6.39 -7.04 15.64
C PRO A 172 5.14 -6.66 14.85
N ARG A 173 4.57 -5.49 15.15
CA ARG A 173 3.46 -4.90 14.39
C ARG A 173 4.02 -3.79 13.54
N LEU A 174 3.95 -3.97 12.22
CA LEU A 174 4.65 -3.10 11.27
C LEU A 174 3.67 -2.27 10.44
N LEU A 175 4.07 -1.02 10.19
CA LEU A 175 3.49 -0.16 9.17
C LEU A 175 4.22 -0.41 7.87
N VAL A 176 3.50 -0.56 6.76
CA VAL A 176 4.09 -0.61 5.42
C VAL A 176 3.54 0.55 4.61
N ILE A 177 4.41 1.46 4.22
CA ILE A 177 4.06 2.73 3.60
C ILE A 177 4.60 2.73 2.18
N GLY A 178 3.70 2.87 1.20
CA GLY A 178 4.06 2.88 -0.20
C GLY A 178 2.99 3.47 -1.10
N ASP A 179 3.33 3.68 -2.37
CA ASP A 179 2.49 4.31 -3.38
C ASP A 179 1.87 3.33 -4.38
N ARG A 180 2.33 2.07 -4.36
CA ARG A 180 1.87 1.01 -5.26
C ARG A 180 1.01 -0.01 -4.54
N LEU A 181 -0.11 -0.37 -5.16
CA LEU A 181 -1.04 -1.33 -4.60
C LEU A 181 -0.51 -2.76 -4.74
N MET A 182 0.07 -3.11 -5.89
CA MET A 182 0.51 -4.48 -6.17
C MET A 182 1.87 -4.83 -5.55
N THR A 183 2.62 -3.86 -5.03
CA THR A 183 3.86 -4.11 -4.30
C THR A 183 3.72 -3.82 -2.82
N ASP A 184 3.41 -2.59 -2.39
CA ASP A 184 3.59 -2.21 -0.99
C ASP A 184 2.39 -2.62 -0.14
N VAL A 185 1.17 -2.36 -0.62
CA VAL A 185 -0.05 -2.80 0.05
C VAL A 185 -0.12 -4.34 0.07
N LEU A 186 0.25 -4.97 -1.04
CA LEU A 186 0.30 -6.43 -1.12
C LEU A 186 1.41 -7.03 -0.23
N LEU A 187 2.54 -6.34 -0.08
CA LEU A 187 3.61 -6.70 0.87
C LEU A 187 3.08 -6.64 2.31
N ALA A 188 2.35 -5.58 2.67
CA ALA A 188 1.71 -5.45 3.98
C ALA A 188 0.78 -6.64 4.28
N SER A 189 -0.10 -6.97 3.33
CA SER A 189 -1.00 -8.12 3.42
C SER A 189 -0.26 -9.47 3.47
N SER A 190 0.96 -9.54 2.96
CA SER A 190 1.80 -10.75 2.99
C SER A 190 2.53 -10.93 4.32
N LEU A 191 2.73 -9.85 5.10
CA LEU A 191 3.28 -9.91 6.46
C LEU A 191 2.28 -10.51 7.45
N GLY A 192 0.98 -10.25 7.24
CA GLY A 192 -0.11 -10.78 8.07
C GLY A 192 -1.11 -9.70 8.52
N PRO A 193 -2.19 -10.09 9.22
CA PRO A 193 -3.28 -9.19 9.58
C PRO A 193 -2.94 -8.17 10.69
N SER A 194 -1.88 -8.42 11.47
CA SER A 194 -1.41 -7.51 12.52
C SER A 194 -0.68 -6.26 11.98
N HIS A 195 -0.33 -6.28 10.69
CA HIS A 195 0.41 -5.24 9.99
C HIS A 195 -0.56 -4.32 9.23
N LEU A 196 -0.15 -3.06 9.05
CA LEU A 196 -0.99 -2.05 8.42
C LEU A 196 -0.36 -1.55 7.12
N GLY A 197 -1.05 -1.76 6.01
CA GLY A 197 -0.71 -1.18 4.71
C GLY A 197 -1.29 0.22 4.56
N ILE A 198 -0.43 1.20 4.31
CA ILE A 198 -0.77 2.60 4.07
C ILE A 198 -0.41 2.97 2.63
N TRP A 199 -1.41 3.44 1.89
CA TRP A 199 -1.27 3.82 0.49
C TRP A 199 -1.18 5.34 0.32
N THR A 200 -0.10 5.81 -0.30
CA THR A 200 0.16 7.22 -0.59
C THR A 200 -0.11 7.57 -2.04
N THR A 201 -0.81 8.68 -2.33
CA THR A 201 -1.23 9.01 -3.71
C THR A 201 -0.47 10.14 -4.40
N ARG A 202 0.15 11.09 -3.68
CA ARG A 202 0.71 12.33 -4.27
C ARG A 202 2.24 12.48 -4.24
N LEU A 203 2.99 11.45 -3.85
CA LEU A 203 4.43 11.57 -3.62
C LEU A 203 5.33 11.55 -4.88
N TRP A 204 4.80 11.49 -6.11
CA TRP A 204 5.59 10.98 -7.24
C TRP A 204 5.78 11.85 -8.48
N THR A 205 7.04 11.87 -8.92
CA THR A 205 7.64 12.53 -10.11
C THR A 205 8.39 11.55 -11.03
N ARG A 206 8.11 10.23 -11.01
CA ARG A 206 8.73 9.26 -11.96
C ARG A 206 7.85 8.93 -13.18
N PRO A 207 8.48 8.56 -14.32
CA PRO A 207 7.81 8.09 -15.52
C PRO A 207 7.34 6.63 -15.37
N ASP A 208 6.48 6.36 -14.39
CA ASP A 208 5.77 5.09 -14.37
C ASP A 208 4.75 5.06 -15.50
N VAL A 209 4.54 3.89 -16.10
CA VAL A 209 3.54 3.73 -17.17
C VAL A 209 2.16 4.03 -16.56
N PRO A 210 1.50 5.14 -16.93
CA PRO A 210 0.24 5.56 -16.31
C PRO A 210 -0.86 4.50 -16.45
N LEU A 211 -0.74 3.64 -17.47
CA LEU A 211 -1.60 2.48 -17.70
C LEU A 211 -1.61 1.50 -16.53
N ILE A 212 -0.43 1.16 -15.97
CA ILE A 212 -0.35 0.20 -14.86
C ILE A 212 -1.04 0.77 -13.63
N ARG A 213 -0.85 2.06 -13.33
CA ARG A 213 -1.52 2.72 -12.20
C ARG A 213 -3.02 2.83 -12.42
N ALA A 214 -3.45 3.14 -13.64
CA ALA A 214 -4.87 3.16 -13.99
C ALA A 214 -5.50 1.77 -13.81
N PHE A 215 -4.78 0.72 -14.19
CA PHE A 215 -5.20 -0.66 -13.96
C PHE A 215 -5.28 -0.99 -12.47
N GLU A 216 -4.23 -0.72 -11.67
CA GLU A 216 -4.24 -0.94 -10.22
C GLU A 216 -5.43 -0.24 -9.54
N GLN A 217 -5.68 1.02 -9.89
CA GLN A 217 -6.82 1.77 -9.38
C GLN A 217 -8.15 1.19 -9.86
N ALA A 218 -8.25 0.71 -11.09
CA ALA A 218 -9.45 0.05 -11.60
C ALA A 218 -9.75 -1.25 -10.84
N VAL A 219 -8.72 -2.06 -10.57
CA VAL A 219 -8.88 -3.27 -9.75
C VAL A 219 -9.35 -2.88 -8.35
N LEU A 220 -8.67 -1.95 -7.67
CA LEU A 220 -9.08 -1.49 -6.34
C LEU A 220 -10.54 -0.99 -6.33
N ARG A 221 -10.94 -0.19 -7.32
CA ARG A 221 -12.32 0.29 -7.47
C ARG A 221 -13.31 -0.85 -7.55
N THR A 222 -13.04 -1.85 -8.38
CA THR A 222 -13.91 -3.02 -8.53
C THR A 222 -14.02 -3.79 -7.22
N VAL A 223 -12.92 -3.95 -6.48
CA VAL A 223 -12.90 -4.64 -5.18
C VAL A 223 -13.71 -3.89 -4.14
N LEU A 224 -13.51 -2.57 -4.02
CA LEU A 224 -14.26 -1.73 -3.09
C LEU A 224 -15.75 -1.72 -3.42
N TRP A 225 -16.09 -1.64 -4.70
CA TRP A 225 -17.46 -1.72 -5.18
C TRP A 225 -18.11 -3.04 -4.79
N SER A 226 -17.45 -4.17 -5.08
CA SER A 226 -17.93 -5.51 -4.73
C SER A 226 -18.10 -5.72 -3.23
N ARG A 227 -17.36 -4.98 -2.40
CA ARG A 227 -17.41 -5.06 -0.93
C ARG A 227 -18.31 -3.99 -0.29
N ASN A 228 -18.94 -3.14 -1.10
CA ASN A 228 -19.69 -1.96 -0.65
C ASN A 228 -18.88 -1.06 0.32
N GLN A 229 -17.59 -0.88 0.02
CA GLN A 229 -16.64 -0.08 0.80
C GLN A 229 -16.24 1.19 0.06
N THR A 230 -15.86 2.23 0.81
CA THR A 230 -15.42 3.51 0.28
C THR A 230 -14.36 4.14 1.18
N PHE A 231 -13.51 5.01 0.64
CA PHE A 231 -12.54 5.74 1.45
C PHE A 231 -13.16 7.05 1.97
N ARG A 232 -13.25 7.20 3.29
CA ARG A 232 -13.63 8.46 3.95
C ARG A 232 -12.53 8.93 4.87
N HIS A 233 -12.16 10.20 4.78
CA HIS A 233 -11.08 10.80 5.57
C HIS A 233 -9.76 10.00 5.55
N GLY A 234 -9.54 9.20 4.51
CA GLY A 234 -8.35 8.35 4.38
C GLY A 234 -8.45 6.95 4.99
N VAL A 235 -9.63 6.50 5.43
CA VAL A 235 -9.86 5.14 5.93
C VAL A 235 -11.02 4.46 5.23
N LEU A 236 -11.06 3.13 5.29
CA LEU A 236 -12.13 2.35 4.70
C LEU A 236 -13.37 2.35 5.58
N GLU A 237 -14.51 2.70 5.00
CA GLU A 237 -15.82 2.68 5.64
C GLU A 237 -16.84 1.99 4.74
N ALA A 238 -17.97 1.58 5.34
CA ALA A 238 -19.12 1.12 4.59
C ALA A 238 -19.69 2.29 3.77
N ARG A 239 -20.03 2.02 2.52
CA ARG A 239 -20.54 3.04 1.61
C ARG A 239 -21.98 3.42 1.96
N ALA A 240 -22.26 4.72 2.07
CA ALA A 240 -23.64 5.19 2.19
C ALA A 240 -24.35 5.16 0.82
N ARG A 241 -25.70 5.22 0.85
CA ARG A 241 -26.49 5.21 -0.39
C ARG A 241 -26.10 6.39 -1.27
N GLY A 242 -25.84 6.11 -2.54
CA GLY A 242 -25.53 7.16 -3.51
C GLY A 242 -24.10 7.70 -3.50
N GLU A 243 -23.21 7.15 -2.66
CA GLU A 243 -21.79 7.51 -2.67
C GLU A 243 -20.99 6.76 -3.73
N ASN A 244 -19.91 7.40 -4.18
CA ASN A 244 -18.86 6.77 -4.96
C ASN A 244 -17.80 6.12 -4.05
N TRP A 245 -16.82 5.45 -4.64
CA TRP A 245 -15.73 4.74 -3.94
C TRP A 245 -14.69 5.67 -3.28
N LEU A 246 -14.78 6.99 -3.53
CA LEU A 246 -13.94 8.04 -2.93
C LEU A 246 -14.60 8.69 -1.71
N GLY A 247 -15.77 8.21 -1.28
CA GLY A 247 -16.55 8.78 -0.20
C GLY A 247 -17.20 10.12 -0.57
N GLN A 248 -17.23 10.45 -1.86
CA GLN A 248 -17.94 11.62 -2.37
C GLN A 248 -19.29 11.21 -2.92
N GLU A 249 -20.17 12.19 -3.03
CA GLU A 249 -21.46 11.97 -3.66
C GLU A 249 -21.29 11.51 -5.12
N GLY A 250 -22.02 10.45 -5.49
CA GLY A 250 -22.11 10.01 -6.87
C GLY A 250 -22.91 11.00 -7.71
N TRP A 251 -22.47 11.22 -8.95
CA TRP A 251 -23.13 12.12 -9.89
C TRP A 251 -24.63 11.83 -10.07
N SER A 252 -25.03 10.56 -10.11
CA SER A 252 -26.45 10.18 -10.23
C SER A 252 -27.28 10.66 -9.04
N SER A 253 -26.73 10.58 -7.82
CA SER A 253 -27.35 11.08 -6.61
C SER A 253 -27.41 12.60 -6.62
N TRP A 254 -26.34 13.26 -7.09
CA TRP A 254 -26.28 14.70 -7.24
C TRP A 254 -27.34 15.20 -8.23
N ILE A 255 -27.47 14.58 -9.41
CA ILE A 255 -28.54 14.88 -10.38
C ILE A 255 -29.90 14.69 -9.71
N ARG A 256 -30.11 13.55 -9.05
CA ARG A 256 -31.40 13.24 -8.42
C ARG A 256 -31.78 14.32 -7.41
N ARG A 257 -30.84 14.77 -6.57
CA ARG A 257 -31.08 15.87 -5.61
C ARG A 257 -31.32 17.20 -6.32
N MET A 258 -30.60 17.50 -7.40
CA MET A 258 -30.86 18.68 -8.22
C MET A 258 -32.28 18.66 -8.80
N VAL A 259 -32.69 17.56 -9.41
CA VAL A 259 -34.03 17.42 -10.02
C VAL A 259 -35.13 17.50 -8.96
N VAL A 260 -34.97 16.81 -7.83
CA VAL A 260 -35.91 16.88 -6.71
C VAL A 260 -35.98 18.29 -6.13
N GLY A 261 -34.84 18.99 -6.02
CA GLY A 261 -34.79 20.36 -5.53
C GLY A 261 -35.48 21.36 -6.47
N ILE A 262 -35.36 21.17 -7.78
CA ILE A 262 -36.08 21.96 -8.79
C ILE A 262 -37.59 21.70 -8.69
N LEU A 263 -38.01 20.44 -8.58
CA LEU A 263 -39.42 20.06 -8.51
C LEU A 263 -40.09 20.58 -7.22
N ASN A 264 -39.40 20.48 -6.09
CA ASN A 264 -39.95 20.84 -4.78
C ASN A 264 -39.66 22.30 -4.38
N ARG A 265 -38.93 23.08 -5.20
CA ARG A 265 -38.44 24.44 -4.89
C ARG A 265 -37.72 24.55 -3.54
N VAL A 266 -37.07 23.49 -3.09
CA VAL A 266 -36.35 23.41 -1.82
C VAL A 266 -34.96 22.84 -2.08
N SER A 267 -33.94 23.44 -1.46
CA SER A 267 -32.58 22.88 -1.48
C SER A 267 -32.54 21.58 -0.67
N VAL A 268 -32.25 20.46 -1.32
CA VAL A 268 -32.13 19.15 -0.65
C VAL A 268 -30.69 18.99 -0.13
N PRO A 269 -30.45 19.02 1.19
CA PRO A 269 -29.10 18.81 1.73
C PRO A 269 -28.58 17.40 1.38
N PRO A 270 -27.25 17.21 1.33
CA PRO A 270 -26.68 15.89 1.15
C PRO A 270 -27.04 15.00 2.34
N ASP A 271 -27.14 13.69 2.10
CA ASP A 271 -27.35 12.72 3.18
C ASP A 271 -26.26 12.91 4.24
N PRO A 272 -26.60 12.91 5.54
CA PRO A 272 -25.64 13.10 6.60
C PRO A 272 -24.57 12.02 6.53
N ILE A 273 -23.31 12.42 6.59
CA ILE A 273 -22.17 11.50 6.57
C ILE A 273 -22.25 10.64 7.85
N PRO A 274 -22.35 9.30 7.75
CA PRO A 274 -22.36 8.47 8.95
C PRO A 274 -21.06 8.67 9.74
N PRO A 275 -21.13 8.60 11.08
CA PRO A 275 -19.97 8.83 11.94
C PRO A 275 -18.85 7.81 11.62
N PRO A 276 -17.58 8.22 11.79
CA PRO A 276 -16.46 7.35 11.48
C PRO A 276 -16.51 6.11 12.36
N THR A 277 -16.75 4.96 11.74
CA THR A 277 -16.83 3.67 12.45
C THR A 277 -15.45 3.03 12.57
N ASN A 278 -14.52 3.41 11.68
CA ASN A 278 -13.20 2.81 11.61
C ASN A 278 -12.22 3.47 12.58
N GLN A 279 -11.72 2.71 13.56
CA GLN A 279 -10.74 3.19 14.54
C GLN A 279 -9.45 3.71 13.91
N LEU A 280 -9.10 3.29 12.69
CA LEU A 280 -7.93 3.78 11.98
C LEU A 280 -8.02 5.29 11.67
N ALA A 281 -9.24 5.87 11.68
CA ALA A 281 -9.44 7.29 11.38
C ALA A 281 -8.65 8.20 12.32
N ARG A 282 -8.43 7.77 13.57
CA ARG A 282 -7.66 8.52 14.58
C ARG A 282 -6.19 8.71 14.20
N PHE A 283 -5.66 7.89 13.30
CA PHE A 283 -4.26 7.96 12.85
C PHE A 283 -4.06 8.87 11.64
N VAL A 284 -5.15 9.38 11.06
CA VAL A 284 -5.11 10.28 9.91
C VAL A 284 -5.41 11.69 10.38
N LEU A 285 -4.42 12.56 10.27
CA LEU A 285 -4.56 13.97 10.59
C LEU A 285 -5.57 14.62 9.63
N PRO A 286 -6.41 15.54 10.15
CA PRO A 286 -7.38 16.25 9.34
C PRO A 286 -6.68 17.04 8.24
N ILE A 287 -7.34 17.18 7.10
CA ILE A 287 -6.83 17.99 6.01
C ILE A 287 -6.78 19.44 6.52
N PRO A 288 -5.63 20.14 6.43
CA PRO A 288 -5.57 21.54 6.83
C PRO A 288 -6.59 22.33 6.01
N ALA A 289 -7.43 23.13 6.66
CA ALA A 289 -8.55 23.85 6.03
C ALA A 289 -8.13 24.67 4.79
N LYS A 290 -6.87 25.12 4.71
CA LYS A 290 -6.30 25.79 3.52
C LYS A 290 -6.23 24.91 2.27
N ALA A 291 -6.16 23.59 2.39
CA ALA A 291 -6.25 22.65 1.26
C ALA A 291 -7.71 22.28 0.91
N ILE A 292 -8.67 22.67 1.76
CA ILE A 292 -10.12 22.64 1.53
C ILE A 292 -10.59 24.00 0.97
N LEU A 293 -9.67 24.86 0.51
CA LEU A 293 -10.01 25.76 -0.59
C LEU A 293 -10.34 24.84 -1.76
N ALA A 294 -11.64 24.58 -1.91
CA ALA A 294 -12.24 23.96 -3.08
C ALA A 294 -11.53 24.48 -4.34
N PRO A 295 -11.36 23.66 -5.40
CA PRO A 295 -10.90 24.20 -6.68
C PRO A 295 -11.71 25.46 -6.91
N GLN A 296 -11.05 26.63 -6.90
CA GLN A 296 -11.70 27.93 -6.79
C GLN A 296 -12.88 27.92 -7.76
N LEU A 297 -14.10 27.85 -7.21
CA LEU A 297 -15.30 27.74 -8.05
C LEU A 297 -15.20 28.94 -8.98
N PRO A 298 -15.18 28.72 -10.31
CA PRO A 298 -14.88 29.80 -11.23
C PRO A 298 -15.86 30.94 -10.97
N THR A 299 -15.34 32.11 -10.60
CA THR A 299 -16.19 33.25 -10.24
C THR A 299 -16.80 33.91 -11.48
N THR A 300 -16.28 33.60 -12.66
CA THR A 300 -16.73 34.13 -13.95
C THR A 300 -17.60 33.14 -14.71
N ARG A 301 -18.59 33.65 -15.45
CA ARG A 301 -19.46 32.82 -16.33
C ARG A 301 -18.65 31.99 -17.34
N LEU A 302 -17.57 32.54 -17.89
CA LEU A 302 -16.66 31.83 -18.80
C LEU A 302 -15.90 30.70 -18.09
N GLY A 303 -15.49 30.90 -16.83
CA GLY A 303 -14.86 29.85 -16.04
C GLY A 303 -15.83 28.69 -15.75
N TRP A 304 -17.11 28.99 -15.50
CA TRP A 304 -18.15 27.96 -15.38
C TRP A 304 -18.37 27.21 -16.69
N ILE A 305 -18.47 27.91 -17.83
CA ILE A 305 -18.61 27.29 -19.15
C ILE A 305 -17.42 26.38 -19.45
N TRP A 306 -16.20 26.83 -19.16
CA TRP A 306 -14.99 26.02 -19.33
C TRP A 306 -14.96 24.80 -18.40
N HIS A 307 -15.33 24.98 -17.13
CA HIS A 307 -15.42 23.89 -16.15
C HIS A 307 -16.44 22.83 -16.57
N TYR A 308 -17.66 23.24 -16.94
CA TYR A 308 -18.70 22.34 -17.43
C TYR A 308 -18.38 21.74 -18.80
N SER A 309 -17.70 22.46 -19.69
CA SER A 309 -17.23 21.92 -20.97
C SER A 309 -16.18 20.83 -20.77
N LYS A 310 -15.22 21.03 -19.86
CA LYS A 310 -14.20 20.03 -19.53
C LYS A 310 -14.80 18.78 -18.89
N HIS A 311 -15.77 18.95 -17.98
CA HIS A 311 -16.51 17.83 -17.43
C HIS A 311 -17.34 17.14 -18.53
N GLY A 312 -18.12 17.89 -19.31
CA GLY A 312 -18.93 17.38 -20.42
C GLY A 312 -18.14 16.58 -21.44
N MET A 313 -16.95 17.06 -21.85
CA MET A 313 -16.04 16.36 -22.75
C MET A 313 -15.52 15.05 -22.13
N TRP A 314 -15.19 15.06 -20.84
CA TRP A 314 -14.75 13.87 -20.10
C TRP A 314 -15.86 12.82 -19.96
N TYR A 315 -17.13 13.25 -19.79
CA TYR A 315 -18.28 12.34 -19.76
C TYR A 315 -18.66 11.83 -21.15
N ALA A 316 -18.61 12.67 -22.18
CA ALA A 316 -18.87 12.27 -23.56
C ALA A 316 -17.88 11.18 -24.00
N THR A 317 -16.60 11.33 -23.67
CA THR A 317 -15.59 10.30 -23.94
C THR A 317 -15.83 9.01 -23.16
N LYS A 318 -16.29 9.08 -21.91
CA LYS A 318 -16.67 7.88 -21.12
C LYS A 318 -17.90 7.16 -21.67
N ILE A 319 -18.95 7.90 -22.03
CA ILE A 319 -20.17 7.33 -22.61
C ILE A 319 -19.87 6.71 -23.98
N ALA A 320 -19.04 7.37 -24.80
CA ALA A 320 -18.57 6.82 -26.07
C ALA A 320 -17.79 5.51 -25.87
N TRP A 321 -16.90 5.44 -24.87
CA TRP A 321 -16.17 4.22 -24.52
C TRP A 321 -17.07 3.09 -24.06
N VAL A 322 -18.10 3.38 -23.26
CA VAL A 322 -19.10 2.38 -22.84
C VAL A 322 -19.92 1.90 -24.04
N GLY A 323 -20.32 2.80 -24.94
CA GLY A 323 -21.00 2.45 -26.19
C GLY A 323 -20.15 1.56 -27.10
N LEU A 324 -18.86 1.90 -27.28
CA LEU A 324 -17.89 1.10 -28.02
C LEU A 324 -17.67 -0.28 -27.39
N ALA A 325 -17.51 -0.35 -26.08
CA ALA A 325 -17.36 -1.62 -25.35
C ALA A 325 -18.61 -2.49 -25.47
N TRP A 326 -19.80 -1.89 -25.42
CA TRP A 326 -21.08 -2.58 -25.60
C TRP A 326 -21.26 -3.10 -27.04
N LEU A 327 -20.90 -2.30 -28.05
CA LEU A 327 -20.89 -2.71 -29.45
C LEU A 327 -19.91 -3.86 -29.69
N ALA A 328 -18.70 -3.78 -29.13
CA ALA A 328 -17.70 -4.84 -29.20
C ALA A 328 -18.21 -6.14 -28.54
N ALA A 329 -18.84 -6.04 -27.36
CA ALA A 329 -19.45 -7.18 -26.69
C ALA A 329 -20.61 -7.80 -27.50
N ARG A 330 -21.44 -7.00 -28.17
CA ARG A 330 -22.47 -7.52 -29.08
C ARG A 330 -21.89 -8.18 -30.32
N ALA A 331 -20.81 -7.63 -30.87
CA ALA A 331 -20.13 -8.21 -32.02
C ALA A 331 -19.52 -9.58 -31.68
N THR A 332 -18.89 -9.72 -30.51
CA THR A 332 -18.33 -11.00 -30.06
C THR A 332 -19.42 -12.03 -29.72
N LEU A 333 -20.52 -11.61 -29.10
CA LEU A 333 -21.70 -12.46 -28.89
C LEU A 333 -22.33 -12.91 -30.22
N GLY A 334 -22.42 -12.02 -31.21
CA GLY A 334 -22.91 -12.33 -32.56
C GLY A 334 -22.00 -13.33 -33.29
N ALA A 335 -20.69 -13.13 -33.24
CA ALA A 335 -19.69 -14.03 -33.83
C ALA A 335 -19.72 -15.42 -33.18
N SER A 336 -19.88 -15.50 -31.85
CA SER A 336 -19.98 -16.79 -31.16
C SER A 336 -21.21 -17.60 -31.58
N ARG A 337 -22.36 -16.93 -31.76
CA ARG A 337 -23.60 -17.55 -32.23
C ARG A 337 -23.47 -18.04 -33.67
N ALA A 338 -22.88 -17.22 -34.55
CA ALA A 338 -22.60 -17.62 -35.94
C ALA A 338 -21.67 -18.83 -36.02
N TRP A 339 -20.62 -18.87 -35.19
CA TRP A 339 -19.68 -19.99 -35.11
C TRP A 339 -20.37 -21.29 -34.64
N THR A 340 -21.21 -21.21 -33.61
CA THR A 340 -21.98 -22.38 -33.14
C THR A 340 -22.95 -22.91 -34.19
N TRP A 341 -23.59 -22.02 -34.95
CA TRP A 341 -24.49 -22.38 -36.06
C TRP A 341 -23.73 -23.04 -37.22
N GLY A 342 -22.55 -22.52 -37.56
CA GLY A 342 -21.66 -23.12 -38.56
C GLY A 342 -21.22 -24.54 -38.18
N LEU A 343 -20.85 -24.76 -36.92
CA LEU A 343 -20.48 -26.09 -36.42
C LEU A 343 -21.64 -27.10 -36.48
N LEU A 344 -22.87 -26.65 -36.18
CA LEU A 344 -24.09 -27.47 -36.30
C LEU A 344 -24.35 -27.89 -37.75
N ARG A 345 -24.27 -26.95 -38.69
CA ARG A 345 -24.40 -27.22 -40.14
C ARG A 345 -23.35 -28.19 -40.65
N ILE A 346 -22.10 -28.07 -40.19
CA ILE A 346 -21.02 -29.00 -40.55
C ILE A 346 -21.30 -30.40 -40.00
N LYS A 347 -21.81 -30.52 -38.78
CA LYS A 347 -22.20 -31.82 -38.19
C LYS A 347 -23.36 -32.47 -38.96
N GLU A 348 -24.39 -31.70 -39.31
CA GLU A 348 -25.52 -32.20 -40.12
C GLU A 348 -25.07 -32.64 -41.52
N ALA A 349 -24.20 -31.87 -42.17
CA ALA A 349 -23.65 -32.24 -43.47
C ALA A 349 -22.82 -33.54 -43.41
N LYS A 350 -22.07 -33.74 -42.32
CA LYS A 350 -21.29 -34.96 -42.08
C LYS A 350 -22.20 -36.16 -41.79
N ALA A 351 -23.27 -35.98 -41.03
CA ALA A 351 -24.26 -37.03 -40.76
C ALA A 351 -25.01 -37.47 -42.04
N ARG A 352 -25.37 -36.52 -42.92
CA ARG A 352 -25.98 -36.85 -44.23
C ARG A 352 -25.04 -37.63 -45.13
N ARG A 353 -23.74 -37.30 -45.16
CA ARG A 353 -22.74 -38.08 -45.93
C ARG A 353 -22.58 -39.51 -45.41
N VAL A 354 -22.64 -39.73 -44.09
CA VAL A 354 -22.53 -41.07 -43.51
C VAL A 354 -23.79 -41.91 -43.80
N GLY A 355 -24.98 -41.32 -43.73
CA GLY A 355 -26.24 -42.00 -44.05
C GLY A 355 -26.41 -42.37 -45.53
N VAL A 356 -25.80 -41.62 -46.45
CA VAL A 356 -25.78 -41.95 -47.88
C VAL A 356 -24.84 -43.13 -48.19
N VAL A 357 -23.75 -43.30 -47.43
CA VAL A 357 -22.82 -44.42 -47.61
C VAL A 357 -23.39 -45.75 -47.08
N SER A 358 -24.27 -45.72 -46.08
CA SER A 358 -24.94 -46.93 -45.57
C SER A 358 -26.02 -47.49 -46.50
N HIS A 359 -26.59 -46.67 -47.39
CA HIS A 359 -27.61 -47.12 -48.36
C HIS A 359 -27.04 -47.67 -49.68
N VAL A 360 -25.74 -47.52 -49.92
CA VAL A 360 -25.06 -48.00 -51.15
C VAL A 360 -24.37 -49.37 -50.93
N LYS A 361 -24.42 -49.92 -49.71
CA LYS A 361 -23.77 -51.20 -49.33
C LYS A 361 -24.73 -52.31 -48.89
N SER A 362 -26.04 -52.14 -49.05
CA SER A 362 -27.05 -53.16 -48.75
C SER A 362 -27.55 -53.85 -50.01
#